data_AF-A0A0A8UWA1-F1
#
_entry.id   AF-A0A0A8UWA1-F1
#
_cell.length_a   1.000
_cell.length_b   1.000
_cell.length_c   1.000
_cell.angle_alpha   90.00
_cell.angle_beta   90.00
_cell.angle_gamma   90.00
#
_symmetry.space_group_name_H-M   'P 1'
#
loop_
_entity.id
_entity.type
_entity.pdbx_description
1 polymer ?
#
loop_
_entity_poly.entity_id
_entity_poly.type
_entity_poly.pdbx_seq_one_letter_code
_entity_poly.pdbx_strand_id
1 'polypeptide(L)'
;MNVFISICSLILSLLSISTSAIAAPLFIATYPQKYIVSYGANHQTLQLQYTIVSNLANRSQDLSKFGFASAKPDARILLKSITNTCRGILPPQGPRGVCTVNVNLQVTGIQYPSHTALPNAAYHLLFTYGSGRGTTMSSVPIMFNFATGATIPTAARTFIFKNNCNYNVWLGISGGATNSIKPAIAGDAQSCKDTVHSSDCYPGSVCIPVSAGVKHCFWKNPTPTGGNYNLTQGGGSATVTFPVYNNGIDAQWSGGVAGRTNCTSTSCDTGDCNGGATSGHNGACKTGTGFNAPVSTAEFTLLGTLPLVYNNTARGNTDKDTYDVTIINGISTAISMAPSNGTWGGSQSPYSCGVPGATTNVQSSAACDWSSFNPPNLKAYRWVKYTNTAVQDQCLNTNCAQGECGAAFNPGNGGVVLKNVCGTPLGYWTADAFCAKDSTFQDSRININCSAHLASPDSQYTQAELYGCSKGIFKNSCYTAGAVSGSCCGCVNWNTLGINVPAPPITQSCGGVKTDSWVNVSQPKLEWLKEACSNAYVYPYDDASSTFTCQKLNSQNINQVNYLISFCPQT
;
A
#
# COMPACT_ATOMS: atom_id res chain seq x y z
N MET A 1 1.28 13.97 39.42
CA MET A 1 2.21 13.02 40.06
C MET A 1 1.58 11.63 40.06
N ASN A 2 1.39 11.01 38.89
CA ASN A 2 0.76 9.69 38.71
C ASN A 2 1.12 9.03 37.35
N VAL A 3 2.21 9.47 36.72
CA VAL A 3 2.61 9.02 35.35
C VAL A 3 3.91 8.20 35.36
N PHE A 4 4.58 8.09 36.51
CA PHE A 4 5.87 7.38 36.61
C PHE A 4 5.79 5.91 37.04
N ILE A 5 4.59 5.37 37.32
CA ILE A 5 4.43 3.99 37.84
C ILE A 5 4.08 2.97 36.73
N SER A 6 3.59 3.38 35.57
CA SER A 6 3.17 2.44 34.50
C SER A 6 4.31 1.83 33.67
N ILE A 7 5.55 2.35 33.74
CA ILE A 7 6.67 1.80 32.95
C ILE A 7 7.30 0.56 33.63
N CYS A 8 7.16 0.40 34.95
CA CYS A 8 7.70 -0.79 35.64
C CYS A 8 6.83 -2.05 35.46
N SER A 9 5.54 -1.92 35.11
CA SER A 9 4.63 -3.08 35.05
C SER A 9 4.67 -3.82 33.72
N LEU A 10 5.17 -3.21 32.64
CA LEU A 10 5.25 -3.86 31.32
C LEU A 10 6.49 -4.77 31.16
N ILE A 11 7.46 -4.69 32.08
CA ILE A 11 8.67 -5.53 32.05
C ILE A 11 8.43 -6.88 32.78
N LEU A 12 7.40 -6.98 33.63
CA LEU A 12 7.15 -8.21 34.40
C LEU A 12 6.35 -9.29 33.66
N SER A 13 5.66 -9.00 32.55
CA SER A 13 4.76 -9.96 31.90
C SER A 13 5.42 -10.92 30.90
N LEU A 14 6.75 -10.90 30.74
CA LEU A 14 7.48 -11.75 29.78
C LEU A 14 8.50 -12.71 30.41
N LEU A 15 8.49 -12.87 31.74
CA LEU A 15 9.48 -13.66 32.46
C LEU A 15 8.81 -14.86 33.15
N SER A 16 8.68 -15.98 32.45
CA SER A 16 8.50 -17.28 33.09
C SER A 16 9.81 -17.66 33.78
N ILE A 17 9.95 -17.35 35.07
CA ILE A 17 11.15 -17.69 35.86
C ILE A 17 10.84 -18.93 36.69
N SER A 18 11.52 -20.03 36.39
CA SER A 18 11.69 -21.14 37.31
C SER A 18 12.40 -20.66 38.57
N THR A 19 11.77 -20.81 39.73
CA THR A 19 12.26 -20.39 41.05
C THR A 19 13.37 -21.31 41.55
N SER A 20 14.58 -21.14 40.99
CA SER A 20 15.85 -21.56 41.57
C SER A 20 17.01 -21.07 40.69
N ALA A 21 17.22 -19.75 40.64
CA ALA A 21 18.36 -19.16 39.94
C ALA A 21 19.11 -18.23 40.89
N ILE A 22 20.38 -18.58 41.16
CA ILE A 22 21.38 -17.66 41.71
C ILE A 22 21.34 -16.39 40.86
N ALA A 23 21.13 -15.22 41.47
CA ALA A 23 20.98 -13.96 40.75
C ALA A 23 22.20 -13.71 39.85
N ALA A 24 22.01 -13.77 38.52
CA ALA A 24 23.07 -13.48 37.58
C ALA A 24 23.53 -12.01 37.78
N PRO A 25 24.85 -11.73 37.72
CA PRO A 25 25.39 -10.39 37.96
C PRO A 25 25.03 -9.39 36.87
N LEU A 26 24.62 -9.87 35.69
CA LEU A 26 24.28 -9.08 34.51
C LEU A 26 23.05 -9.66 33.81
N PHE A 27 22.28 -8.80 33.15
CA PHE A 27 21.21 -9.19 32.22
C PHE A 27 21.50 -8.69 30.82
N ILE A 28 21.20 -9.50 29.79
CA ILE A 28 21.28 -9.09 28.38
C ILE A 28 19.89 -9.17 27.77
N ALA A 29 19.42 -8.06 27.20
CA ALA A 29 18.24 -8.01 26.36
C ALA A 29 18.64 -7.78 24.89
N THR A 30 17.92 -8.43 23.97
CA THR A 30 18.05 -8.24 22.53
C THR A 30 16.67 -8.21 21.89
N TYR A 31 16.49 -7.32 20.93
CA TYR A 31 15.28 -7.26 20.11
C TYR A 31 15.64 -6.83 18.69
N PRO A 32 15.23 -7.56 17.64
CA PRO A 32 14.42 -8.79 17.68
C PRO A 32 15.23 -10.06 18.00
N GLN A 33 14.56 -11.13 18.46
CA GLN A 33 15.18 -12.46 18.71
C GLN A 33 15.32 -13.34 17.45
N LYS A 34 14.74 -12.90 16.34
CA LYS A 34 14.80 -13.56 15.04
C LYS A 34 15.05 -12.50 13.97
N TYR A 35 15.68 -12.89 12.87
CA TYR A 35 15.83 -12.08 11.66
C TYR A 35 15.65 -12.97 10.42
N ILE A 36 14.91 -12.51 9.42
CA ILE A 36 14.75 -13.17 8.12
C ILE A 36 15.46 -12.31 7.11
N VAL A 37 16.49 -12.88 6.54
CA VAL A 37 17.21 -12.29 5.42
C VAL A 37 16.31 -12.40 4.20
N SER A 38 15.99 -11.26 3.59
CA SER A 38 15.14 -11.16 2.41
C SER A 38 15.72 -11.96 1.25
N TYR A 39 14.83 -12.48 0.41
CA TYR A 39 15.23 -13.22 -0.77
C TYR A 39 16.07 -12.32 -1.69
N GLY A 40 17.20 -12.84 -2.15
CA GLY A 40 18.23 -12.21 -2.97
C GLY A 40 18.86 -10.93 -2.39
N ALA A 41 18.64 -10.61 -1.11
CA ALA A 41 19.30 -9.48 -0.44
C ALA A 41 20.80 -9.51 -0.74
N ASN A 42 21.32 -8.44 -1.35
CA ASN A 42 22.74 -8.35 -1.66
C ASN A 42 23.41 -7.39 -0.69
N HIS A 43 24.27 -7.92 0.19
CA HIS A 43 25.09 -7.09 1.07
C HIS A 43 24.28 -6.12 1.97
N GLN A 44 23.08 -6.53 2.41
CA GLN A 44 22.21 -5.70 3.24
C GLN A 44 22.90 -5.42 4.58
N THR A 45 23.06 -4.14 4.92
CA THR A 45 23.57 -3.75 6.24
C THR A 45 22.46 -3.95 7.27
N LEU A 46 22.77 -4.61 8.38
CA LEU A 46 21.85 -4.82 9.50
C LEU A 46 22.51 -4.32 10.78
N GLN A 47 21.80 -3.50 11.55
CA GLN A 47 22.26 -3.06 12.87
C GLN A 47 21.40 -3.72 13.95
N LEU A 48 22.02 -4.56 14.77
CA LEU A 48 21.39 -5.15 15.94
C LEU A 48 21.80 -4.39 17.19
N GLN A 49 20.84 -4.13 18.08
CA GLN A 49 21.08 -3.46 19.35
C GLN A 49 20.85 -4.44 20.50
N TYR A 50 21.84 -4.53 21.38
CA TYR A 50 21.77 -5.27 22.63
C TYR A 50 21.87 -4.30 23.81
N THR A 51 21.15 -4.61 24.88
CA THR A 51 21.20 -3.85 26.13
C THR A 51 21.69 -4.75 27.24
N ILE A 52 22.80 -4.39 27.86
CA ILE A 52 23.39 -5.08 29.00
C ILE A 52 23.11 -4.25 30.25
N VAL A 53 22.55 -4.86 31.28
CA VAL A 53 22.19 -4.18 32.54
C VAL A 53 22.94 -4.83 33.70
N SER A 54 23.52 -4.00 34.57
CA SER A 54 24.13 -4.47 35.82
C SER A 54 23.06 -4.78 36.85
N ASN A 55 23.15 -5.96 37.46
CA ASN A 55 22.30 -6.36 38.59
C ASN A 55 23.05 -6.24 39.94
N LEU A 56 24.23 -5.61 39.95
CA LEU A 56 25.05 -5.47 41.13
C LEU A 56 24.95 -4.05 41.68
N ALA A 57 24.33 -3.89 42.85
CA ALA A 57 24.04 -2.58 43.45
C ALA A 57 25.28 -1.70 43.69
N ASN A 58 26.42 -2.31 44.06
CA ASN A 58 27.59 -1.57 44.56
C ASN A 58 28.90 -1.89 43.81
N ARG A 59 28.83 -2.55 42.65
CA ARG A 59 30.04 -2.97 41.91
C ARG A 59 29.92 -2.71 40.42
N SER A 60 30.88 -1.97 39.88
CA SER A 60 31.08 -1.89 38.43
C SER A 60 31.58 -3.23 37.89
N GLN A 61 31.36 -3.47 36.61
CA GLN A 61 31.86 -4.63 35.88
C GLN A 61 32.71 -4.16 34.70
N ASP A 62 33.95 -4.65 34.62
CA ASP A 62 34.76 -4.48 33.43
C ASP A 62 34.20 -5.36 32.32
N LEU A 63 33.93 -4.80 31.15
CA LEU A 63 33.43 -5.51 29.98
C LEU A 63 34.49 -5.49 28.88
N SER A 64 34.84 -6.65 28.34
CA SER A 64 35.86 -6.78 27.30
C SER A 64 35.55 -7.90 26.33
N LYS A 65 36.36 -8.02 25.26
CA LYS A 65 36.29 -9.13 24.28
C LYS A 65 34.90 -9.33 23.68
N PHE A 66 34.25 -8.23 23.30
CA PHE A 66 32.99 -8.30 22.57
C PHE A 66 33.18 -9.06 21.26
N GLY A 67 32.31 -10.03 21.02
CA GLY A 67 32.28 -10.84 19.81
C GLY A 67 30.85 -11.16 19.42
N PHE A 68 30.67 -11.51 18.15
CA PHE A 68 29.40 -11.97 17.61
C PHE A 68 29.65 -13.23 16.80
N ALA A 69 29.18 -14.37 17.31
CA ALA A 69 29.57 -15.66 16.78
C ALA A 69 28.44 -16.69 16.78
N SER A 70 28.59 -17.70 15.93
CA SER A 70 27.73 -18.87 15.82
C SER A 70 28.59 -20.13 15.94
N ALA A 71 28.04 -21.20 16.52
CA ALA A 71 28.68 -22.51 16.51
C ALA A 71 28.77 -23.11 15.10
N LYS A 72 27.87 -22.68 14.20
CA LYS A 72 27.89 -23.01 12.77
C LYS A 72 27.83 -21.69 11.99
N PRO A 73 28.98 -21.02 11.79
CA PRO A 73 29.02 -19.75 11.07
C PRO A 73 28.46 -19.90 9.67
N ASP A 74 27.64 -18.92 9.27
CA ASP A 74 27.13 -18.81 7.91
C ASP A 74 27.93 -17.73 7.17
N ALA A 75 28.53 -18.08 6.04
CA ALA A 75 29.32 -17.15 5.22
C ALA A 75 28.51 -15.94 4.73
N ARG A 76 27.17 -16.04 4.77
CA ARG A 76 26.27 -14.96 4.38
C ARG A 76 26.05 -13.92 5.47
N ILE A 77 26.52 -14.14 6.69
CA ILE A 77 26.39 -13.20 7.82
C ILE A 77 27.79 -12.75 8.21
N LEU A 78 28.15 -11.54 7.76
CA LEU A 78 29.47 -10.96 7.96
C LEU A 78 29.41 -9.88 9.04
N LEU A 79 30.13 -10.07 10.14
CA LEU A 79 30.32 -9.03 11.15
C LEU A 79 31.19 -7.90 10.57
N LYS A 80 30.69 -6.66 10.61
CA LYS A 80 31.43 -5.47 10.16
C LYS A 80 32.05 -4.71 11.32
N SER A 81 31.28 -4.47 12.37
CA SER A 81 31.80 -3.82 13.57
C SER A 81 30.92 -4.10 14.79
N ILE A 82 31.52 -3.98 15.97
CA ILE A 82 30.81 -3.92 17.24
C ILE A 82 31.21 -2.62 17.93
N THR A 83 30.23 -1.81 18.31
CA THR A 83 30.44 -0.61 19.12
C THR A 83 29.64 -0.71 20.41
N ASN A 84 30.07 -0.04 21.47
CA ASN A 84 29.37 -0.04 22.75
C ASN A 84 29.48 1.30 23.47
N THR A 85 28.50 1.62 24.32
CA THR A 85 28.46 2.88 25.08
C THR A 85 29.25 2.87 26.37
N CYS A 86 29.55 1.68 26.92
CA CYS A 86 30.18 1.54 28.23
C CYS A 86 31.70 1.74 28.24
N ARG A 87 32.37 1.80 27.07
CA ARG A 87 33.83 2.02 26.96
C ARG A 87 34.65 1.07 27.87
N GLY A 88 34.14 -0.15 28.06
CA GLY A 88 34.77 -1.19 28.87
C GLY A 88 34.40 -1.21 30.35
N ILE A 89 33.58 -0.29 30.86
CA ILE A 89 33.11 -0.30 32.26
C ILE A 89 31.60 -0.15 32.30
N LEU A 90 30.92 -1.12 32.89
CA LEU A 90 29.50 -1.05 33.22
C LEU A 90 29.34 -0.63 34.69
N PRO A 91 28.75 0.53 34.99
CA PRO A 91 28.49 0.97 36.36
C PRO A 91 27.57 0.02 37.15
N PRO A 92 27.51 0.17 38.48
CA PRO A 92 26.55 -0.57 39.31
C PRO A 92 25.10 -0.33 38.89
N GLN A 93 24.18 -1.15 39.42
CA GLN A 93 22.75 -1.08 39.15
C GLN A 93 22.21 0.36 39.30
N GLY A 94 21.45 0.80 38.29
CA GLY A 94 20.86 2.14 38.22
C GLY A 94 20.80 2.66 36.78
N PRO A 95 20.37 3.91 36.53
CA PRO A 95 20.25 4.47 35.18
C PRO A 95 21.56 4.50 34.38
N ARG A 96 22.69 4.51 35.09
CA ARG A 96 24.04 4.45 34.49
C ARG A 96 24.57 3.03 34.33
N GLY A 97 23.96 2.04 34.96
CA GLY A 97 24.32 0.62 34.87
C GLY A 97 23.80 -0.07 33.61
N VAL A 98 23.73 0.66 32.50
CA VAL A 98 23.21 0.18 31.21
C VAL A 98 24.27 0.40 30.13
N CYS A 99 24.63 -0.66 29.42
CA CYS A 99 25.48 -0.59 28.22
C CYS A 99 24.68 -0.99 26.99
N THR A 100 24.68 -0.12 25.98
CA THR A 100 24.14 -0.44 24.67
C THR A 100 25.28 -0.91 23.79
N VAL A 101 25.11 -2.08 23.16
CA VAL A 101 26.04 -2.66 22.20
C VAL A 101 25.37 -2.70 20.85
N ASN A 102 25.98 -2.08 19.84
CA ASN A 102 25.52 -2.11 18.46
C ASN A 102 26.40 -3.07 17.67
N VAL A 103 25.77 -4.08 17.07
CA VAL A 103 26.42 -5.04 16.19
C VAL A 103 26.01 -4.71 14.76
N ASN A 104 26.97 -4.26 13.95
CA ASN A 104 26.76 -3.96 12.54
C ASN A 104 27.18 -5.17 11.72
N LEU A 105 26.23 -5.69 10.95
CA LEU A 105 26.37 -6.88 10.10
C LEU A 105 26.16 -6.49 8.64
N GLN A 106 26.70 -7.31 7.76
CA GLN A 106 26.33 -7.38 6.35
C GLN A 106 25.77 -8.77 6.08
N VAL A 107 24.53 -8.85 5.62
CA VAL A 107 23.83 -10.10 5.35
C VAL A 107 23.50 -10.28 3.87
N THR A 108 23.63 -11.51 3.37
CA THR A 108 23.32 -11.87 1.98
C THR A 108 22.25 -12.96 1.92
N GLY A 109 21.19 -12.72 1.16
CA GLY A 109 20.07 -13.64 0.94
C GLY A 109 20.35 -14.70 -0.14
N ILE A 110 19.40 -15.62 -0.32
CA ILE A 110 19.44 -16.63 -1.37
C ILE A 110 19.17 -15.96 -2.72
N GLN A 111 20.06 -16.13 -3.70
CA GLN A 111 19.97 -15.45 -5.00
C GLN A 111 19.02 -16.13 -6.01
N TYR A 112 18.68 -17.41 -5.79
CA TYR A 112 17.83 -18.20 -6.70
C TYR A 112 16.71 -18.88 -5.94
N PRO A 113 15.48 -18.99 -6.48
CA PRO A 113 14.39 -19.62 -5.76
C PRO A 113 14.76 -21.07 -5.48
N SER A 114 14.72 -21.46 -4.20
CA SER A 114 15.04 -22.80 -3.75
C SER A 114 13.84 -23.36 -3.02
N HIS A 115 13.38 -24.55 -3.37
CA HIS A 115 12.34 -25.22 -2.58
C HIS A 115 12.86 -25.69 -1.21
N THR A 116 14.17 -25.76 -1.03
CA THR A 116 14.80 -26.19 0.20
C THR A 116 15.13 -24.98 1.08
N ALA A 117 14.51 -24.93 2.26
CA ALA A 117 14.87 -23.98 3.30
C ALA A 117 16.32 -24.24 3.74
N LEU A 118 17.11 -23.18 3.86
CA LEU A 118 18.44 -23.29 4.43
C LEU A 118 18.35 -23.44 5.96
N PRO A 119 19.30 -24.14 6.59
CA PRO A 119 19.33 -24.24 8.05
C PRO A 119 19.35 -22.86 8.69
N ASN A 120 18.60 -22.69 9.78
CA ASN A 120 18.66 -21.44 10.54
C ASN A 120 20.05 -21.29 11.17
N ALA A 121 20.58 -20.07 11.20
CA ALA A 121 21.87 -19.77 11.79
C ALA A 121 21.68 -18.99 13.11
N ALA A 122 22.13 -19.57 14.22
CA ALA A 122 21.99 -18.98 15.56
C ALA A 122 23.25 -18.20 15.94
N TYR A 123 23.15 -16.89 16.16
CA TYR A 123 24.29 -16.06 16.56
C TYR A 123 24.10 -15.46 17.95
N HIS A 124 25.18 -15.36 18.70
CA HIS A 124 25.19 -14.83 20.05
C HIS A 124 26.08 -13.59 20.13
N LEU A 125 25.66 -12.59 20.91
CA LEU A 125 26.60 -11.63 21.47
C LEU A 125 27.38 -12.31 22.59
N LEU A 126 28.70 -12.22 22.52
CA LEU A 126 29.64 -12.76 23.49
C LEU A 126 30.46 -11.61 24.07
N PHE A 127 30.73 -11.64 25.37
CA PHE A 127 31.71 -10.74 25.99
C PHE A 127 32.20 -11.33 27.31
N THR A 128 33.35 -10.85 27.77
CA THR A 128 33.92 -11.21 29.07
C THR A 128 33.63 -10.10 30.09
N TYR A 129 33.16 -10.48 31.29
CA TYR A 129 32.92 -9.56 32.39
C TYR A 129 33.72 -9.91 33.66
N GLY A 130 34.02 -8.90 34.47
CA GLY A 130 34.75 -9.02 35.75
C GLY A 130 36.26 -8.83 35.63
N SER A 131 36.95 -8.73 36.78
CA SER A 131 38.39 -8.46 36.84
C SER A 131 39.25 -9.73 36.65
N GLY A 132 40.43 -9.61 36.04
CA GLY A 132 41.38 -10.72 35.87
C GLY A 132 41.02 -11.67 34.72
N ARG A 133 40.92 -12.99 34.99
CA ARG A 133 40.63 -14.01 33.96
C ARG A 133 39.21 -13.89 33.37
N GLY A 134 38.31 -13.16 34.03
CA GLY A 134 36.96 -12.82 33.57
C GLY A 134 36.03 -14.01 33.34
N THR A 135 34.72 -13.78 33.32
CA THR A 135 33.71 -14.79 32.96
C THR A 135 33.11 -14.43 31.61
N THR A 136 33.02 -15.38 30.68
CA THR A 136 32.37 -15.14 29.39
C THR A 136 30.86 -15.32 29.53
N MET A 137 30.11 -14.31 29.10
CA MET A 137 28.66 -14.37 29.01
C MET A 137 28.22 -14.39 27.56
N SER A 138 27.09 -15.06 27.30
CA SER A 138 26.48 -15.19 25.98
C SER A 138 25.03 -14.73 26.07
N SER A 139 24.56 -14.01 25.05
CA SER A 139 23.15 -13.67 24.91
C SER A 139 22.32 -14.92 24.54
N VAL A 140 21.00 -14.83 24.67
CA VAL A 140 20.08 -15.68 23.88
C VAL A 140 20.43 -15.50 22.39
N PRO A 141 20.44 -16.56 21.58
CA PRO A 141 20.78 -16.43 20.17
C PRO A 141 19.74 -15.59 19.43
N ILE A 142 20.20 -14.77 18.50
CA ILE A 142 19.35 -14.29 17.41
C ILE A 142 19.34 -15.35 16.30
N MET A 143 18.14 -15.74 15.88
CA MET A 143 17.97 -16.74 14.82
C MET A 143 17.89 -16.06 13.45
N PHE A 144 18.87 -16.31 12.59
CA PHE A 144 18.83 -15.92 11.18
C PHE A 144 18.18 -17.01 10.33
N ASN A 145 17.11 -16.64 9.65
CA ASN A 145 16.39 -17.45 8.69
C ASN A 145 16.56 -16.83 7.30
N PHE A 146 16.50 -17.64 6.25
CA PHE A 146 16.69 -17.17 4.88
C PHE A 146 15.42 -17.42 4.07
N ALA A 147 14.90 -16.36 3.48
CA ALA A 147 13.76 -16.44 2.58
C ALA A 147 14.12 -17.26 1.33
N THR A 148 13.22 -18.16 0.95
CA THR A 148 13.46 -19.18 -0.09
C THR A 148 13.03 -18.74 -1.49
N GLY A 149 12.16 -17.74 -1.56
CA GLY A 149 11.44 -17.32 -2.76
C GLY A 149 10.36 -18.28 -3.23
N ALA A 150 10.14 -19.40 -2.53
CA ALA A 150 9.10 -20.36 -2.85
C ALA A 150 7.70 -19.81 -2.54
N THR A 151 6.70 -20.28 -3.28
CA THR A 151 5.29 -20.08 -2.90
C THR A 151 4.98 -20.85 -1.62
N ILE A 152 4.01 -20.33 -0.85
CA ILE A 152 3.44 -20.98 0.33
C ILE A 152 1.97 -21.30 0.01
N PRO A 153 1.68 -22.44 -0.64
CA PRO A 153 0.34 -22.73 -1.16
C PRO A 153 -0.75 -22.72 -0.07
N THR A 154 -0.41 -23.17 1.13
CA THR A 154 -1.32 -23.21 2.29
C THR A 154 -1.72 -21.82 2.81
N ALA A 155 -1.07 -20.75 2.33
CA ALA A 155 -1.36 -19.37 2.71
C ALA A 155 -1.91 -18.53 1.55
N ALA A 156 -2.13 -19.13 0.38
CA ALA A 156 -2.68 -18.41 -0.76
C ALA A 156 -4.08 -17.85 -0.46
N ARG A 157 -4.39 -16.69 -1.02
CA ARG A 157 -5.66 -16.00 -0.81
C ARG A 157 -6.57 -16.19 -1.99
N THR A 158 -7.86 -16.33 -1.69
CA THR A 158 -8.89 -16.50 -2.70
C THR A 158 -9.71 -15.23 -2.83
N PHE A 159 -9.81 -14.74 -4.06
CA PHE A 159 -10.64 -13.61 -4.44
C PHE A 159 -11.77 -14.14 -5.31
N ILE A 160 -13.00 -13.82 -4.93
CA ILE A 160 -14.19 -14.10 -5.72
C ILE A 160 -14.67 -12.78 -6.32
N PHE A 161 -14.83 -12.75 -7.64
CA PHE A 161 -15.38 -11.62 -8.37
C PHE A 161 -16.80 -11.97 -8.78
N LYS A 162 -17.76 -11.08 -8.47
CA LYS A 162 -19.17 -11.29 -8.80
C LYS A 162 -19.69 -10.11 -9.62
N ASN A 163 -20.34 -10.42 -10.74
CA ASN A 163 -21.02 -9.43 -11.56
C ASN A 163 -22.52 -9.44 -11.27
N ASN A 164 -23.02 -8.43 -10.55
CA ASN A 164 -24.45 -8.23 -10.35
C ASN A 164 -25.02 -7.14 -11.29
N CYS A 165 -24.21 -6.61 -12.20
CA CYS A 165 -24.67 -5.64 -13.19
C CYS A 165 -25.65 -6.30 -14.17
N ASN A 166 -26.50 -5.48 -14.78
CA ASN A 166 -27.36 -5.86 -15.90
C ASN A 166 -26.63 -5.84 -17.26
N TYR A 167 -25.30 -5.93 -17.25
CA TYR A 167 -24.43 -6.02 -18.41
C TYR A 167 -23.21 -6.88 -18.09
N ASN A 168 -22.55 -7.40 -19.13
CA ASN A 168 -21.33 -8.18 -18.97
C ASN A 168 -20.17 -7.31 -18.49
N VAL A 169 -19.35 -7.85 -17.58
CA VAL A 169 -18.17 -7.20 -17.04
C VAL A 169 -16.94 -8.03 -17.36
N TRP A 170 -15.91 -7.40 -17.90
CA TRP A 170 -14.61 -8.04 -18.11
C TRP A 170 -13.68 -7.69 -16.95
N LEU A 171 -13.31 -8.70 -16.18
CA LEU A 171 -12.42 -8.57 -15.04
C LEU A 171 -11.07 -7.99 -15.50
N GLY A 172 -10.68 -6.84 -14.97
CA GLY A 172 -9.35 -6.27 -15.11
C GLY A 172 -8.56 -6.39 -13.80
N ILE A 173 -7.32 -6.85 -13.87
CA ILE A 173 -6.40 -6.94 -12.73
C ILE A 173 -5.07 -6.35 -13.16
N SER A 174 -4.58 -5.33 -12.46
CA SER A 174 -3.33 -4.64 -12.75
C SER A 174 -2.44 -4.55 -11.51
N GLY A 175 -1.34 -5.30 -11.53
CA GLY A 175 -0.29 -5.24 -10.51
C GLY A 175 0.52 -3.96 -10.59
N GLY A 176 0.73 -3.33 -9.44
CA GLY A 176 1.52 -2.12 -9.27
C GLY A 176 3.02 -2.36 -9.38
N ALA A 177 3.77 -1.26 -9.51
CA ALA A 177 5.22 -1.29 -9.45
C ALA A 177 5.67 -1.75 -8.06
N THR A 178 6.80 -2.44 -8.01
CA THR A 178 7.42 -2.89 -6.76
C THR A 178 8.92 -2.64 -6.82
N ASN A 179 9.54 -2.60 -5.64
CA ASN A 179 10.98 -2.51 -5.53
C ASN A 179 11.63 -3.77 -6.08
N SER A 180 12.90 -3.65 -6.44
CA SER A 180 13.73 -4.81 -6.73
C SER A 180 14.37 -5.36 -5.47
N ILE A 181 14.93 -6.56 -5.63
CA ILE A 181 15.70 -7.25 -4.62
C ILE A 181 17.06 -6.55 -4.39
N LYS A 182 17.58 -5.88 -5.42
CA LYS A 182 18.83 -5.14 -5.34
C LYS A 182 18.58 -3.74 -4.78
N PRO A 183 19.47 -3.19 -3.95
CA PRO A 183 19.36 -1.81 -3.51
C PRO A 183 19.28 -0.88 -4.73
N ALA A 184 18.39 0.11 -4.70
CA ALA A 184 18.37 1.17 -5.69
C ALA A 184 19.74 1.86 -5.70
N ILE A 185 20.41 1.87 -6.85
CA ILE A 185 21.65 2.64 -7.01
C ILE A 185 21.22 4.10 -7.15
N ALA A 186 21.73 4.99 -6.29
CA ALA A 186 21.41 6.40 -6.38
C ALA A 186 21.72 6.94 -7.79
N GLY A 187 20.72 7.49 -8.46
CA GLY A 187 20.80 7.96 -9.85
C GLY A 187 20.40 6.95 -10.93
N ASP A 188 20.10 5.69 -10.56
CA ASP A 188 19.53 4.70 -11.47
C ASP A 188 18.00 4.77 -11.44
N ALA A 189 17.39 5.17 -12.56
CA ALA A 189 15.94 5.18 -12.71
C ALA A 189 15.36 3.77 -12.89
N GLN A 190 16.18 2.73 -13.07
CA GLN A 190 15.73 1.34 -13.23
C GLN A 190 15.62 0.65 -11.89
N SER A 191 14.53 -0.11 -11.68
CA SER A 191 14.52 -1.10 -10.58
C SER A 191 15.05 -2.47 -11.03
N CYS A 192 15.08 -2.80 -12.32
CA CYS A 192 15.58 -4.10 -12.79
C CYS A 192 16.28 -4.04 -14.14
N LYS A 193 17.18 -4.99 -14.42
CA LYS A 193 17.97 -5.04 -15.67
C LYS A 193 17.55 -6.19 -16.58
N ASP A 194 17.21 -7.33 -15.98
CA ASP A 194 16.92 -8.57 -16.68
C ASP A 194 15.41 -8.79 -16.88
N THR A 195 14.91 -8.51 -18.08
CA THR A 195 13.50 -8.74 -18.47
C THR A 195 13.21 -10.19 -18.85
N VAL A 196 14.25 -11.02 -19.05
CA VAL A 196 14.09 -12.41 -19.50
C VAL A 196 13.86 -13.32 -18.31
N HIS A 197 14.71 -13.24 -17.29
CA HIS A 197 14.57 -14.08 -16.10
C HIS A 197 13.94 -13.34 -14.92
N SER A 198 13.82 -12.00 -14.98
CA SER A 198 13.30 -11.18 -13.88
C SER A 198 14.03 -11.42 -12.55
N SER A 199 15.32 -11.79 -12.64
CA SER A 199 16.14 -12.20 -11.50
C SER A 199 16.39 -11.08 -10.48
N ASP A 200 16.20 -9.83 -10.89
CA ASP A 200 16.29 -8.65 -10.03
C ASP A 200 14.98 -8.38 -9.24
N CYS A 201 13.88 -9.06 -9.56
CA CYS A 201 12.55 -8.77 -9.03
C CYS A 201 12.12 -9.80 -7.98
N TYR A 202 11.37 -9.37 -6.96
CA TYR A 202 10.86 -10.27 -5.92
C TYR A 202 10.02 -11.40 -6.54
N PRO A 203 10.01 -12.60 -5.93
CA PRO A 203 9.08 -13.67 -6.29
C PRO A 203 7.64 -13.13 -6.40
N GLY A 204 6.95 -13.52 -7.47
CA GLY A 204 5.62 -12.98 -7.80
C GLY A 204 5.62 -11.69 -8.63
N SER A 205 6.78 -11.12 -8.93
CA SER A 205 6.92 -9.94 -9.78
C SER A 205 7.75 -10.22 -11.05
N VAL A 206 7.74 -9.30 -12.00
CA VAL A 206 8.36 -9.40 -13.33
C VAL A 206 8.97 -8.08 -13.73
N CYS A 207 10.14 -8.12 -14.39
CA CYS A 207 10.82 -6.93 -14.88
C CYS A 207 10.25 -6.51 -16.25
N ILE A 208 9.70 -5.30 -16.33
CA ILE A 208 9.03 -4.77 -17.53
C ILE A 208 9.69 -3.46 -17.99
N PRO A 209 9.96 -3.28 -19.29
CA PRO A 209 10.33 -1.98 -19.85
C PRO A 209 9.14 -1.00 -19.76
N VAL A 210 9.35 0.16 -19.14
CA VAL A 210 8.32 1.21 -19.02
C VAL A 210 8.56 2.39 -19.97
N SER A 211 9.82 2.63 -20.34
CA SER A 211 10.21 3.64 -21.31
C SER A 211 11.59 3.30 -21.89
N ALA A 212 12.08 4.12 -22.83
CA ALA A 212 13.38 3.90 -23.46
C ALA A 212 14.49 3.87 -22.40
N GLY A 213 15.08 2.69 -22.19
CA GLY A 213 16.15 2.50 -21.21
C GLY A 213 15.70 2.52 -19.74
N VAL A 214 14.39 2.46 -19.44
CA VAL A 214 13.89 2.35 -18.06
C VAL A 214 13.06 1.08 -17.89
N LYS A 215 13.36 0.33 -16.84
CA LYS A 215 12.77 -0.97 -16.53
C LYS A 215 12.41 -1.02 -15.06
N HIS A 216 11.21 -1.51 -14.75
CA HIS A 216 10.78 -1.70 -13.36
C HIS A 216 10.19 -3.08 -13.10
N CYS A 217 10.32 -3.52 -11.84
CA CYS A 217 9.59 -4.67 -11.34
C CYS A 217 8.12 -4.31 -11.13
N PHE A 218 7.22 -5.16 -11.60
CA PHE A 218 5.78 -5.08 -11.37
C PHE A 218 5.27 -6.41 -10.85
N TRP A 219 4.30 -6.37 -9.95
CA TRP A 219 3.60 -7.59 -9.54
C TRP A 219 2.93 -8.25 -10.75
N LYS A 220 3.03 -9.57 -10.86
CA LYS A 220 2.36 -10.32 -11.92
C LYS A 220 0.85 -10.24 -11.73
N ASN A 221 0.13 -10.10 -12.84
CA ASN A 221 -1.33 -10.16 -12.85
C ASN A 221 -1.76 -11.62 -12.69
N PRO A 222 -2.44 -12.00 -11.59
CA PRO A 222 -2.98 -13.35 -11.47
C PRO A 222 -4.10 -13.58 -12.49
N THR A 223 -4.37 -14.85 -12.79
CA THR A 223 -5.37 -15.26 -13.78
C THR A 223 -6.59 -15.89 -13.12
N PRO A 224 -7.80 -15.68 -13.64
CA PRO A 224 -9.00 -16.41 -13.21
C PRO A 224 -8.82 -17.92 -13.38
N THR A 225 -9.37 -18.69 -12.44
CA THR A 225 -9.53 -20.13 -12.61
C THR A 225 -10.33 -20.41 -13.89
N GLY A 226 -9.78 -21.22 -14.78
CA GLY A 226 -10.36 -21.49 -16.10
C GLY A 226 -10.09 -20.40 -17.17
N GLY A 227 -9.39 -19.32 -16.84
CA GLY A 227 -8.93 -18.31 -17.80
C GLY A 227 -10.02 -17.42 -18.39
N ASN A 228 -11.26 -17.48 -17.90
CA ASN A 228 -12.34 -16.64 -18.37
C ASN A 228 -12.35 -15.28 -17.64
N TYR A 229 -12.26 -14.20 -18.40
CA TYR A 229 -12.31 -12.82 -17.90
C TYR A 229 -13.70 -12.19 -18.04
N ASN A 230 -14.59 -12.75 -18.87
CA ASN A 230 -15.95 -12.24 -19.05
C ASN A 230 -16.88 -12.82 -17.98
N LEU A 231 -17.36 -11.95 -17.09
CA LEU A 231 -18.39 -12.23 -16.10
C LEU A 231 -19.75 -11.86 -16.70
N THR A 232 -20.56 -12.86 -17.00
CA THR A 232 -21.90 -12.66 -17.56
C THR A 232 -22.77 -11.81 -16.63
N GLN A 233 -23.63 -10.98 -17.23
CA GLN A 233 -24.59 -10.17 -16.49
C GLN A 233 -25.44 -10.98 -15.50
N GLY A 234 -25.86 -10.35 -14.40
CA GLY A 234 -26.86 -10.90 -13.47
C GLY A 234 -26.41 -12.09 -12.63
N GLY A 235 -25.11 -12.33 -12.48
CA GLY A 235 -24.61 -13.37 -11.57
C GLY A 235 -23.32 -14.06 -11.99
N GLY A 236 -22.69 -13.67 -13.11
CA GLY A 236 -21.41 -14.23 -13.53
C GLY A 236 -20.32 -14.05 -12.46
N SER A 237 -19.44 -15.04 -12.33
CA SER A 237 -18.40 -15.03 -11.30
C SER A 237 -17.07 -15.60 -11.78
N ALA A 238 -15.98 -15.12 -11.19
CA ALA A 238 -14.66 -15.70 -11.36
C ALA A 238 -13.94 -15.83 -10.03
N THR A 239 -13.08 -16.84 -9.91
CA THR A 239 -12.20 -17.02 -8.76
C THR A 239 -10.76 -16.77 -9.19
N VAL A 240 -10.02 -16.01 -8.40
CA VAL A 240 -8.60 -15.73 -8.62
C VAL A 240 -7.83 -16.06 -7.35
N THR A 241 -6.70 -16.73 -7.49
CA THR A 241 -5.81 -17.02 -6.37
C THR A 241 -4.63 -16.07 -6.38
N PHE A 242 -4.42 -15.38 -5.27
CA PHE A 242 -3.24 -14.57 -5.02
C PHE A 242 -2.25 -15.40 -4.19
N PRO A 243 -1.10 -15.81 -4.77
CA PRO A 243 -0.11 -16.59 -4.06
C PRO A 243 0.59 -15.76 -2.99
N VAL A 244 0.99 -16.43 -1.91
CA VAL A 244 1.92 -15.88 -0.91
C VAL A 244 3.29 -16.47 -1.18
N TYR A 245 4.33 -15.64 -1.11
CA TYR A 245 5.72 -16.02 -1.34
C TYR A 245 6.53 -15.86 -0.05
N ASN A 246 7.45 -16.79 0.18
CA ASN A 246 8.53 -16.60 1.15
C ASN A 246 9.62 -15.72 0.53
N ASN A 247 9.29 -14.47 0.22
CA ASN A 247 10.18 -13.48 -0.41
C ASN A 247 10.98 -12.66 0.63
N GLY A 248 10.64 -12.78 1.91
CA GLY A 248 11.31 -12.07 3.00
C GLY A 248 11.15 -10.55 2.91
N ILE A 249 10.05 -10.08 2.32
CA ILE A 249 9.47 -8.76 2.54
C ILE A 249 8.00 -8.96 2.93
N ASP A 250 7.37 -7.93 3.50
CA ASP A 250 5.98 -8.08 3.94
C ASP A 250 5.00 -8.10 2.75
N ALA A 251 5.19 -7.20 1.78
CA ALA A 251 4.33 -7.11 0.60
C ALA A 251 4.37 -8.42 -0.24
N GLN A 252 3.18 -8.98 -0.47
CA GLN A 252 2.95 -10.17 -1.29
C GLN A 252 2.40 -9.82 -2.66
N TRP A 253 1.61 -8.75 -2.74
CA TRP A 253 1.08 -8.18 -3.97
C TRP A 253 0.54 -6.77 -3.69
N SER A 254 0.57 -5.89 -4.69
CA SER A 254 -0.08 -4.58 -4.62
C SER A 254 -0.56 -4.20 -6.01
N GLY A 255 -1.71 -3.52 -6.10
CA GLY A 255 -2.31 -3.11 -7.37
C GLY A 255 -3.80 -2.87 -7.26
N GLY A 256 -4.49 -2.90 -8.40
CA GLY A 256 -5.93 -2.62 -8.47
C GLY A 256 -6.70 -3.55 -9.40
N VAL A 257 -8.01 -3.59 -9.22
CA VAL A 257 -8.96 -4.31 -10.05
C VAL A 257 -10.12 -3.42 -10.48
N ALA A 258 -10.58 -3.61 -11.72
CA ALA A 258 -11.67 -2.82 -12.29
C ALA A 258 -12.63 -3.69 -13.10
N GLY A 259 -13.89 -3.27 -13.15
CA GLY A 259 -14.92 -3.86 -13.99
C GLY A 259 -14.95 -3.16 -15.35
N ARG A 260 -14.38 -3.79 -16.38
CA ARG A 260 -14.29 -3.23 -17.73
C ARG A 260 -15.54 -3.57 -18.52
N THR A 261 -15.95 -2.70 -19.43
CA THR A 261 -17.19 -2.88 -20.19
C THR A 261 -16.96 -2.93 -21.70
N ASN A 262 -17.85 -3.65 -22.40
CA ASN A 262 -17.87 -3.80 -23.86
C ASN A 262 -16.49 -4.13 -24.47
N CYS A 263 -15.74 -5.05 -23.85
CA CYS A 263 -14.41 -5.41 -24.32
C CYS A 263 -14.45 -6.29 -25.57
N THR A 264 -13.64 -5.91 -26.55
CA THR A 264 -13.32 -6.66 -27.76
C THR A 264 -11.87 -7.13 -27.72
N SER A 265 -11.36 -7.74 -28.78
CA SER A 265 -9.93 -8.08 -28.87
C SER A 265 -9.03 -6.85 -28.92
N THR A 266 -9.53 -5.66 -29.27
CA THR A 266 -8.75 -4.44 -29.53
C THR A 266 -9.00 -3.29 -28.56
N SER A 267 -10.10 -3.29 -27.81
CA SER A 267 -10.42 -2.22 -26.84
C SER A 267 -11.57 -2.59 -25.91
N CYS A 268 -11.68 -1.87 -24.80
CA CYS A 268 -12.87 -1.77 -23.95
C CYS A 268 -13.43 -0.33 -23.94
N ASP A 269 -14.72 -0.17 -23.67
CA ASP A 269 -15.34 1.17 -23.53
C ASP A 269 -14.91 1.84 -22.22
N THR A 270 -14.77 1.06 -21.15
CA THR A 270 -14.31 1.55 -19.85
C THR A 270 -13.20 0.67 -19.27
N GLY A 271 -12.25 1.29 -18.55
CA GLY A 271 -11.20 0.59 -17.83
C GLY A 271 -10.24 -0.23 -18.72
N ASP A 272 -10.11 0.10 -20.00
CA ASP A 272 -9.20 -0.61 -20.90
C ASP A 272 -7.77 -0.61 -20.34
N CYS A 273 -7.08 -1.75 -20.39
CA CYS A 273 -5.75 -1.94 -19.84
C CYS A 273 -4.76 -2.46 -20.90
N ASN A 274 -4.96 -2.04 -22.16
CA ASN A 274 -4.15 -2.33 -23.33
C ASN A 274 -3.95 -3.82 -23.69
N GLY A 275 -4.71 -4.72 -23.05
CA GLY A 275 -4.71 -6.16 -23.30
C GLY A 275 -3.37 -6.89 -23.05
N GLY A 276 -3.42 -8.12 -22.56
CA GLY A 276 -2.26 -9.01 -22.53
C GLY A 276 -1.85 -9.38 -23.95
N ALA A 277 -0.54 -9.49 -24.21
CA ALA A 277 0.00 -9.78 -25.54
C ALA A 277 -0.62 -11.04 -26.20
N THR A 278 -1.08 -12.00 -25.39
CA THR A 278 -1.67 -13.26 -25.86
C THR A 278 -3.19 -13.32 -25.77
N SER A 279 -3.82 -12.46 -24.98
CA SER A 279 -5.25 -12.55 -24.66
C SER A 279 -6.10 -11.41 -25.23
N GLY A 280 -5.46 -10.41 -25.84
CA GLY A 280 -6.14 -9.21 -26.32
C GLY A 280 -6.77 -8.39 -25.18
N HIS A 281 -7.56 -7.39 -25.55
CA HIS A 281 -8.19 -6.47 -24.60
C HIS A 281 -9.36 -7.09 -23.84
N ASN A 282 -9.97 -8.17 -24.33
CA ASN A 282 -11.01 -8.92 -23.63
C ASN A 282 -10.47 -9.99 -22.67
N GLY A 283 -9.15 -10.09 -22.50
CA GLY A 283 -8.49 -11.03 -21.61
C GLY A 283 -7.73 -10.35 -20.45
N ALA A 284 -6.56 -10.89 -20.09
CA ALA A 284 -5.69 -10.33 -19.06
C ALA A 284 -5.28 -8.88 -19.38
N CYS A 285 -4.98 -8.09 -18.34
CA CYS A 285 -4.35 -6.79 -18.54
C CYS A 285 -2.85 -6.93 -18.82
N LYS A 286 -2.30 -5.98 -19.59
CA LYS A 286 -0.86 -5.89 -19.78
C LYS A 286 -0.18 -5.54 -18.45
N THR A 287 0.81 -6.33 -18.04
CA THR A 287 1.59 -6.02 -16.82
C THR A 287 2.28 -4.65 -16.95
N GLY A 288 2.25 -3.86 -15.87
CA GLY A 288 2.82 -2.51 -15.85
C GLY A 288 1.94 -1.45 -16.54
N THR A 289 0.69 -1.79 -16.87
CA THR A 289 -0.29 -0.85 -17.45
C THR A 289 -1.50 -0.74 -16.53
N GLY A 290 -1.76 0.45 -16.02
CA GLY A 290 -2.98 0.76 -15.26
C GLY A 290 -4.22 0.82 -16.15
N PHE A 291 -5.38 1.00 -15.52
CA PHE A 291 -6.64 1.14 -16.23
C PHE A 291 -6.78 2.53 -16.87
N ASN A 292 -7.29 2.58 -18.09
CA ASN A 292 -7.64 3.85 -18.74
C ASN A 292 -8.81 4.51 -18.01
N ALA A 293 -8.55 5.66 -17.38
CA ALA A 293 -9.55 6.54 -16.78
C ALA A 293 -10.54 7.11 -17.84
N PRO A 294 -11.79 7.45 -17.49
CA PRO A 294 -12.42 7.30 -16.17
C PRO A 294 -12.66 5.85 -15.72
N VAL A 295 -12.34 5.51 -14.46
CA VAL A 295 -12.50 4.14 -13.94
C VAL A 295 -12.59 4.05 -12.42
N SER A 296 -13.63 3.37 -11.92
CA SER A 296 -13.71 2.95 -10.51
C SER A 296 -12.86 1.70 -10.29
N THR A 297 -12.05 1.70 -9.24
CA THR A 297 -11.07 0.62 -8.98
C THR A 297 -11.14 0.20 -7.52
N ALA A 298 -11.02 -1.10 -7.24
CA ALA A 298 -10.69 -1.57 -5.89
C ALA A 298 -9.18 -1.77 -5.82
N GLU A 299 -8.52 -1.05 -4.92
CA GLU A 299 -7.07 -1.10 -4.73
C GLU A 299 -6.74 -1.85 -3.45
N PHE A 300 -5.64 -2.60 -3.48
CA PHE A 300 -5.21 -3.32 -2.29
C PHE A 300 -3.73 -3.66 -2.32
N THR A 301 -3.15 -3.65 -1.12
CA THR A 301 -1.84 -4.20 -0.83
C THR A 301 -2.01 -5.38 0.11
N LEU A 302 -1.65 -6.54 -0.40
CA LEU A 302 -1.62 -7.81 0.31
C LEU A 302 -0.32 -7.89 1.10
N LEU A 303 -0.44 -7.81 2.41
CA LEU A 303 0.68 -7.97 3.34
C LEU A 303 0.68 -9.37 3.89
N GLY A 304 1.82 -10.03 3.84
CA GLY A 304 2.00 -11.37 4.36
C GLY A 304 1.94 -11.33 5.88
N THR A 305 2.79 -12.13 6.50
CA THR A 305 3.06 -11.93 7.91
C THR A 305 4.48 -12.30 8.09
N LEU A 306 5.20 -11.48 8.84
CA LEU A 306 6.43 -11.83 9.52
C LEU A 306 6.86 -10.55 10.27
N PRO A 307 6.79 -10.51 11.61
CA PRO A 307 7.25 -9.35 12.35
C PRO A 307 8.77 -9.41 12.37
N LEU A 308 9.40 -8.80 11.38
CA LEU A 308 10.82 -8.56 11.41
C LEU A 308 11.07 -7.15 10.96
N VAL A 309 11.79 -6.44 11.81
CA VAL A 309 12.38 -5.15 11.50
C VAL A 309 13.25 -5.34 10.27
N TYR A 310 12.71 -5.11 9.07
CA TYR A 310 13.53 -4.73 7.95
C TYR A 310 14.04 -3.32 8.25
N ASN A 311 15.25 -2.95 7.83
CA ASN A 311 15.74 -1.57 8.03
C ASN A 311 14.80 -0.49 7.44
N ASN A 312 13.83 -0.87 6.60
CA ASN A 312 12.83 0.00 5.99
C ASN A 312 11.38 -0.25 6.49
N THR A 313 11.13 -1.15 7.44
CA THR A 313 9.78 -1.30 8.02
C THR A 313 9.58 -0.23 9.08
N ALA A 314 8.59 0.64 8.90
CA ALA A 314 8.18 1.55 9.95
C ALA A 314 7.84 0.77 11.23
N ARG A 315 8.33 1.23 12.39
CA ARG A 315 7.93 0.66 13.69
C ARG A 315 6.40 0.69 13.80
N GLY A 316 5.80 -0.48 14.06
CA GLY A 316 4.35 -0.59 14.25
C GLY A 316 3.56 -1.08 13.04
N ASN A 317 4.22 -1.58 11.99
CA ASN A 317 3.51 -2.26 10.91
C ASN A 317 2.67 -3.42 11.46
N THR A 318 1.36 -3.34 11.23
CA THR A 318 0.42 -4.40 11.53
C THR A 318 0.33 -5.25 10.27
N ASP A 319 0.61 -6.56 10.33
CA ASP A 319 0.54 -7.52 9.21
C ASP A 319 -0.89 -7.67 8.64
N LYS A 320 -1.49 -6.55 8.24
CA LYS A 320 -2.87 -6.37 7.80
C LYS A 320 -2.84 -5.90 6.37
N ASP A 321 -3.64 -6.54 5.54
CA ASP A 321 -3.88 -6.04 4.19
C ASP A 321 -4.47 -4.65 4.27
N THR A 322 -4.05 -3.75 3.38
CA THR A 322 -4.69 -2.45 3.18
C THR A 322 -5.49 -2.50 1.88
N TYR A 323 -6.70 -1.96 1.88
CA TYR A 323 -7.57 -1.96 0.71
C TYR A 323 -8.60 -0.85 0.76
N ASP A 324 -9.08 -0.46 -0.42
CA ASP A 324 -10.05 0.61 -0.60
C ASP A 324 -10.77 0.47 -1.95
N VAL A 325 -11.77 1.32 -2.15
CA VAL A 325 -12.36 1.59 -3.46
C VAL A 325 -12.02 3.03 -3.80
N THR A 326 -11.30 3.22 -4.89
CA THR A 326 -10.91 4.54 -5.40
C THR A 326 -11.77 4.95 -6.58
N ILE A 327 -12.14 6.23 -6.58
CA ILE A 327 -12.79 6.92 -7.68
C ILE A 327 -12.06 8.20 -8.07
N ILE A 328 -10.80 8.36 -7.63
CA ILE A 328 -9.92 9.48 -8.02
C ILE A 328 -9.88 9.61 -9.54
N ASN A 329 -9.62 8.49 -10.21
CA ASN A 329 -9.48 8.41 -11.66
C ASN A 329 -10.82 8.31 -12.38
N GLY A 330 -11.92 8.78 -11.79
CA GLY A 330 -13.24 8.73 -12.41
C GLY A 330 -14.14 7.60 -11.93
N ILE A 331 -15.36 7.62 -12.44
CA ILE A 331 -16.40 6.65 -12.10
C ILE A 331 -16.84 5.91 -13.36
N SER A 332 -16.92 4.59 -13.29
CA SER A 332 -17.47 3.75 -14.37
C SER A 332 -18.40 2.68 -13.80
N THR A 333 -17.90 1.47 -13.58
CA THR A 333 -18.65 0.36 -12.98
C THR A 333 -18.62 0.46 -11.46
N ALA A 334 -19.78 0.53 -10.81
CA ALA A 334 -19.91 0.47 -9.36
C ALA A 334 -19.20 -0.77 -8.80
N ILE A 335 -18.46 -0.61 -7.70
CA ILE A 335 -17.59 -1.67 -7.18
C ILE A 335 -17.56 -1.64 -5.64
N SER A 336 -17.48 -2.82 -5.03
CA SER A 336 -17.22 -2.99 -3.59
C SER A 336 -16.20 -4.09 -3.36
N MET A 337 -15.52 -4.04 -2.20
CA MET A 337 -14.55 -5.05 -1.79
C MET A 337 -14.80 -5.45 -0.34
N ALA A 338 -15.17 -6.71 -0.10
CA ALA A 338 -15.53 -7.24 1.21
C ALA A 338 -14.56 -8.36 1.64
N PRO A 339 -13.98 -8.32 2.85
CA PRO A 339 -13.29 -9.47 3.42
C PRO A 339 -14.27 -10.63 3.66
N SER A 340 -14.02 -11.80 3.06
CA SER A 340 -14.93 -12.96 3.13
C SER A 340 -14.76 -13.79 4.40
N ASN A 341 -13.62 -13.68 5.07
CA ASN A 341 -13.27 -14.53 6.21
C ASN A 341 -12.60 -13.77 7.37
N GLY A 342 -12.46 -12.44 7.25
CA GLY A 342 -11.97 -11.55 8.31
C GLY A 342 -13.09 -11.20 9.32
N THR A 343 -12.70 -10.65 10.47
CA THR A 343 -13.65 -10.24 11.51
C THR A 343 -13.83 -8.73 11.47
N TRP A 344 -15.04 -8.28 11.12
CA TRP A 344 -15.39 -6.85 11.15
C TRP A 344 -15.23 -6.24 12.55
N GLY A 345 -14.62 -5.06 12.61
CA GLY A 345 -14.32 -4.35 13.85
C GLY A 345 -15.52 -3.68 14.53
N GLY A 346 -16.70 -3.74 13.92
CA GLY A 346 -17.89 -3.06 14.43
C GLY A 346 -17.92 -1.57 14.10
N SER A 347 -18.98 -0.88 14.51
CA SER A 347 -19.18 0.55 14.24
C SER A 347 -18.15 1.47 14.89
N GLN A 348 -17.47 1.01 15.94
CA GLN A 348 -16.38 1.74 16.61
C GLN A 348 -15.02 1.56 15.90
N SER A 349 -14.90 0.59 15.01
CA SER A 349 -13.71 0.35 14.18
C SER A 349 -14.12 -0.06 12.76
N PRO A 350 -14.87 0.79 12.04
CA PRO A 350 -15.52 0.42 10.78
C PRO A 350 -14.51 0.17 9.66
N TYR A 351 -13.30 0.70 9.77
CA TYR A 351 -12.19 0.49 8.84
C TYR A 351 -11.43 -0.82 9.08
N SER A 352 -11.75 -1.58 10.13
CA SER A 352 -11.20 -2.90 10.38
C SER A 352 -12.11 -3.98 9.80
N CYS A 353 -11.64 -4.65 8.76
CA CYS A 353 -12.35 -5.65 7.96
C CYS A 353 -13.74 -5.17 7.50
N GLY A 354 -13.87 -3.89 7.15
CA GLY A 354 -15.10 -3.31 6.60
C GLY A 354 -15.19 -3.40 5.08
N VAL A 355 -16.25 -2.85 4.51
CA VAL A 355 -16.57 -2.98 3.08
C VAL A 355 -16.62 -1.60 2.39
N PRO A 356 -15.50 -1.13 1.77
CA PRO A 356 -15.54 0.03 0.89
C PRO A 356 -16.44 -0.23 -0.33
N GLY A 357 -17.12 0.83 -0.79
CA GLY A 357 -18.01 0.78 -1.95
C GLY A 357 -19.35 0.05 -1.72
N ALA A 358 -19.65 -0.42 -0.51
CA ALA A 358 -20.91 -1.05 -0.18
C ALA A 358 -22.10 -0.09 -0.36
N THR A 359 -23.23 -0.57 -0.88
CA THR A 359 -24.48 0.21 -1.02
C THR A 359 -25.25 0.39 0.28
N THR A 360 -24.83 -0.30 1.35
CA THR A 360 -25.39 -0.18 2.68
C THR A 360 -24.28 0.10 3.68
N ASN A 361 -24.64 0.58 4.87
CA ASN A 361 -23.70 0.73 5.98
C ASN A 361 -23.45 -0.59 6.74
N VAL A 362 -23.89 -1.74 6.20
CA VAL A 362 -23.62 -3.04 6.80
C VAL A 362 -22.14 -3.34 6.64
N GLN A 363 -21.47 -3.55 7.77
CA GLN A 363 -20.01 -3.76 7.83
C GLN A 363 -19.20 -2.64 7.14
N SER A 364 -19.74 -1.42 7.08
CA SER A 364 -19.09 -0.29 6.43
C SER A 364 -19.19 0.98 7.26
N SER A 365 -18.28 1.92 7.02
CA SER A 365 -18.30 3.24 7.66
C SER A 365 -19.45 4.11 7.16
N ALA A 366 -19.89 3.90 5.92
CA ALA A 366 -21.00 4.58 5.27
C ALA A 366 -21.47 3.78 4.05
N ALA A 367 -22.65 4.10 3.53
CA ALA A 367 -23.15 3.56 2.27
C ALA A 367 -22.65 4.40 1.08
N CYS A 368 -22.48 3.75 -0.07
CA CYS A 368 -22.26 4.36 -1.36
C CYS A 368 -23.51 4.26 -2.21
N ASP A 369 -24.11 5.41 -2.51
CA ASP A 369 -25.17 5.51 -3.49
C ASP A 369 -24.56 5.69 -4.88
N TRP A 370 -24.25 4.54 -5.51
CA TRP A 370 -23.72 4.49 -6.87
C TRP A 370 -24.71 5.01 -7.93
N SER A 371 -25.97 5.23 -7.58
CA SER A 371 -27.03 5.69 -8.50
C SER A 371 -27.30 7.19 -8.41
N SER A 372 -26.91 7.85 -7.32
CA SER A 372 -27.28 9.26 -7.04
C SER A 372 -26.08 10.21 -7.05
N PHE A 373 -25.05 9.94 -7.84
CA PHE A 373 -23.99 10.92 -8.08
C PHE A 373 -24.57 12.22 -8.65
N ASN A 374 -24.47 13.30 -7.88
CA ASN A 374 -25.04 14.61 -8.20
C ASN A 374 -23.93 15.67 -8.34
N PRO A 375 -23.13 15.63 -9.41
CA PRO A 375 -22.08 16.62 -9.61
C PRO A 375 -22.67 18.03 -9.82
N PRO A 376 -21.95 19.11 -9.44
CA PRO A 376 -22.44 20.50 -9.54
C PRO A 376 -22.91 20.91 -10.93
N ASN A 377 -22.35 20.29 -11.97
CA ASN A 377 -22.84 20.41 -13.34
C ASN A 377 -22.84 19.02 -14.01
N LEU A 378 -24.04 18.43 -14.12
CA LEU A 378 -24.22 17.09 -14.66
C LEU A 378 -23.68 16.92 -16.07
N LYS A 379 -23.93 17.87 -16.98
CA LYS A 379 -23.45 17.78 -18.37
C LYS A 379 -21.92 17.90 -18.47
N ALA A 380 -21.29 18.67 -17.60
CA ALA A 380 -19.84 18.86 -17.64
C ALA A 380 -19.10 17.62 -17.10
N TYR A 381 -19.58 17.00 -16.02
CA TYR A 381 -18.93 15.85 -15.40
C TYR A 381 -19.34 14.50 -15.99
N ARG A 382 -20.50 14.39 -16.65
CA ARG A 382 -20.92 13.12 -17.26
C ARG A 382 -19.92 12.70 -18.33
N TRP A 383 -19.47 11.46 -18.25
CA TRP A 383 -18.66 10.83 -19.28
C TRP A 383 -19.56 10.10 -20.28
N VAL A 384 -19.38 10.40 -21.57
CA VAL A 384 -20.05 9.70 -22.66
C VAL A 384 -19.04 9.08 -23.61
N LYS A 385 -19.45 7.99 -24.26
CA LYS A 385 -18.64 7.28 -25.24
C LYS A 385 -18.31 8.18 -26.44
N TYR A 386 -17.03 8.24 -26.81
CA TYR A 386 -16.59 8.90 -28.03
C TYR A 386 -16.99 8.09 -29.26
N THR A 387 -17.35 8.80 -30.33
CA THR A 387 -17.54 8.24 -31.67
C THR A 387 -16.80 9.11 -32.67
N ASN A 388 -16.42 8.58 -33.83
CA ASN A 388 -15.72 9.37 -34.86
C ASN A 388 -16.57 10.52 -35.43
N THR A 389 -17.86 10.56 -35.12
CA THR A 389 -18.80 11.63 -35.47
C THR A 389 -19.05 12.60 -34.31
N ALA A 390 -18.36 12.45 -33.18
CA ALA A 390 -18.52 13.33 -32.03
C ALA A 390 -18.05 14.75 -32.38
N VAL A 391 -18.90 15.74 -32.11
CA VAL A 391 -18.61 17.15 -32.34
C VAL A 391 -18.68 17.87 -31.00
N GLN A 392 -17.68 18.70 -30.71
CA GLN A 392 -17.69 19.53 -29.51
C GLN A 392 -18.89 20.50 -29.55
N ASP A 393 -19.53 20.73 -28.39
CA ASP A 393 -20.64 21.67 -28.24
C ASP A 393 -21.93 21.30 -29.01
N GLN A 394 -22.01 20.05 -29.48
CA GLN A 394 -23.20 19.48 -30.13
C GLN A 394 -24.48 19.63 -29.30
N CYS A 395 -24.39 19.45 -27.98
CA CYS A 395 -25.52 19.53 -27.05
C CYS A 395 -25.38 20.64 -26.00
N LEU A 396 -24.61 21.68 -26.33
CA LEU A 396 -24.46 22.84 -25.46
C LEU A 396 -25.81 23.52 -25.21
N ASN A 397 -26.57 23.78 -26.29
CA ASN A 397 -27.85 24.48 -26.27
C ASN A 397 -29.04 23.62 -26.73
N THR A 398 -28.81 22.35 -27.00
CA THR A 398 -29.80 21.40 -27.51
C THR A 398 -29.73 20.09 -26.73
N ASN A 399 -30.80 19.30 -26.80
CA ASN A 399 -30.80 17.95 -26.26
C ASN A 399 -30.29 16.95 -27.31
N CYS A 400 -29.70 15.87 -26.83
CA CYS A 400 -29.28 14.78 -27.70
C CYS A 400 -30.49 14.05 -28.26
N ALA A 401 -30.50 13.81 -29.57
CA ALA A 401 -31.53 12.98 -30.20
C ALA A 401 -31.49 11.52 -29.69
N GLN A 402 -30.28 11.03 -29.35
CA GLN A 402 -30.03 9.74 -28.72
C GLN A 402 -28.90 9.87 -27.69
N GLY A 403 -29.00 9.11 -26.60
CA GLY A 403 -28.03 9.15 -25.52
C GLY A 403 -28.13 10.43 -24.68
N GLU A 404 -27.03 10.78 -24.03
CA GLU A 404 -26.97 11.90 -23.10
C GLU A 404 -25.84 12.87 -23.45
N CYS A 405 -25.95 14.08 -22.93
CA CYS A 405 -24.97 15.14 -23.14
C CYS A 405 -23.86 15.07 -22.08
N GLY A 406 -22.61 14.95 -22.51
CA GLY A 406 -21.47 14.82 -21.61
C GLY A 406 -20.13 15.24 -22.23
N ALA A 407 -19.03 14.88 -21.58
CA ALA A 407 -17.68 15.00 -22.09
C ALA A 407 -17.15 13.63 -22.58
N ALA A 408 -16.41 13.63 -23.68
CA ALA A 408 -15.90 12.42 -24.33
C ALA A 408 -14.40 12.56 -24.63
N PHE A 409 -13.61 11.52 -24.34
CA PHE A 409 -12.20 11.49 -24.71
C PHE A 409 -12.04 11.06 -26.17
N ASN A 410 -11.47 11.96 -26.99
CA ASN A 410 -11.09 11.66 -28.36
C ASN A 410 -9.63 11.16 -28.39
N PRO A 411 -9.39 9.88 -28.72
CA PRO A 411 -8.03 9.35 -28.79
C PRO A 411 -7.21 9.84 -30.01
N GLY A 412 -7.83 10.52 -30.99
CA GLY A 412 -7.14 11.11 -32.13
C GLY A 412 -6.44 12.45 -31.82
N ASN A 413 -5.49 12.87 -32.69
CA ASN A 413 -4.82 14.18 -32.64
C ASN A 413 -4.28 14.62 -31.26
N GLY A 414 -3.56 13.72 -30.57
CA GLY A 414 -2.89 14.05 -29.30
C GLY A 414 -3.73 13.83 -28.03
N GLY A 415 -4.96 13.32 -28.15
CA GLY A 415 -5.78 12.94 -27.00
C GLY A 415 -6.41 14.14 -26.30
N VAL A 416 -7.64 14.50 -26.67
CA VAL A 416 -8.34 15.67 -26.11
C VAL A 416 -9.71 15.29 -25.57
N VAL A 417 -10.17 15.99 -24.54
CA VAL A 417 -11.52 15.81 -24.02
C VAL A 417 -12.47 16.81 -24.67
N LEU A 418 -13.39 16.29 -25.49
CA LEU A 418 -14.45 17.06 -26.12
C LEU A 418 -15.58 17.31 -25.11
N LYS A 419 -16.06 18.55 -25.05
CA LYS A 419 -17.17 18.98 -24.18
C LYS A 419 -18.50 18.92 -24.92
N ASN A 420 -19.58 18.67 -24.18
CA ASN A 420 -20.96 18.75 -24.68
C ASN A 420 -21.20 17.93 -25.95
N VAL A 421 -20.76 16.68 -25.89
CA VAL A 421 -20.94 15.66 -26.93
C VAL A 421 -22.15 14.81 -26.58
N CYS A 422 -22.93 14.43 -27.59
CA CYS A 422 -23.97 13.41 -27.43
C CYS A 422 -23.38 12.01 -27.53
N GLY A 423 -23.66 11.14 -26.55
CA GLY A 423 -23.22 9.75 -26.60
C GLY A 423 -23.85 8.88 -25.53
N THR A 424 -23.52 7.59 -25.57
CA THR A 424 -23.91 6.63 -24.54
C THR A 424 -23.20 7.00 -23.22
N PRO A 425 -23.92 7.16 -22.10
CA PRO A 425 -23.29 7.42 -20.81
C PRO A 425 -22.41 6.24 -20.38
N LEU A 426 -21.20 6.53 -19.92
CA LEU A 426 -20.22 5.55 -19.44
C LEU A 426 -19.88 5.72 -17.95
N GLY A 427 -20.21 6.87 -17.36
CA GLY A 427 -19.97 7.18 -15.95
C GLY A 427 -19.72 8.66 -15.75
N TYR A 428 -18.73 9.00 -14.91
CA TYR A 428 -18.40 10.39 -14.59
C TYR A 428 -16.90 10.64 -14.59
N TRP A 429 -16.53 11.82 -15.05
CA TRP A 429 -15.20 12.40 -14.88
C TRP A 429 -15.01 12.92 -13.46
N THR A 430 -13.75 12.96 -13.04
CA THR A 430 -13.28 13.75 -11.91
C THR A 430 -12.31 14.82 -12.42
N ALA A 431 -11.98 15.80 -11.59
CA ALA A 431 -11.00 16.82 -11.94
C ALA A 431 -9.62 16.20 -12.25
N ASP A 432 -9.20 15.22 -11.45
CA ASP A 432 -7.97 14.47 -11.70
C ASP A 432 -8.03 13.70 -13.04
N ALA A 433 -9.12 12.96 -13.30
CA ALA A 433 -9.28 12.21 -14.55
C ALA A 433 -9.25 13.12 -15.80
N PHE A 434 -9.86 14.30 -15.74
CA PHE A 434 -9.76 15.28 -16.82
C PHE A 434 -8.31 15.67 -17.06
N CYS A 435 -7.60 16.10 -16.02
CA CYS A 435 -6.24 16.62 -16.15
C CYS A 435 -5.19 15.55 -16.45
N ALA A 436 -5.43 14.30 -16.04
CA ALA A 436 -4.61 13.15 -16.39
C ALA A 436 -4.78 12.74 -17.86
N LYS A 437 -5.98 12.91 -18.43
CA LYS A 437 -6.26 12.57 -19.84
C LYS A 437 -5.95 13.68 -20.83
N ASP A 438 -6.19 14.92 -20.43
CA ASP A 438 -5.96 16.11 -21.26
C ASP A 438 -5.42 17.22 -20.36
N SER A 439 -4.09 17.40 -20.40
CA SER A 439 -3.40 18.41 -19.60
C SER A 439 -3.79 19.85 -19.96
N THR A 440 -4.46 20.05 -21.09
CA THR A 440 -4.94 21.35 -21.58
C THR A 440 -6.43 21.57 -21.33
N PHE A 441 -7.12 20.60 -20.73
CA PHE A 441 -8.55 20.67 -20.51
C PHE A 441 -8.94 21.89 -19.67
N GLN A 442 -9.98 22.58 -20.13
CA GLN A 442 -10.59 23.70 -19.43
C GLN A 442 -12.10 23.76 -19.63
N ASP A 443 -12.81 24.00 -18.53
CA ASP A 443 -14.26 24.19 -18.50
C ASP A 443 -14.66 25.15 -17.37
N SER A 444 -15.12 26.34 -17.75
CA SER A 444 -15.53 27.39 -16.81
C SER A 444 -16.82 27.06 -16.06
N ARG A 445 -17.65 26.14 -16.55
CA ARG A 445 -18.91 25.74 -15.88
C ARG A 445 -18.64 24.99 -14.58
N ILE A 446 -17.47 24.37 -14.50
CA ILE A 446 -17.00 23.59 -13.35
C ILE A 446 -15.69 24.14 -12.79
N ASN A 447 -15.23 25.31 -13.24
CA ASN A 447 -13.99 25.95 -12.80
C ASN A 447 -12.77 25.03 -12.81
N ILE A 448 -12.62 24.22 -13.86
CA ILE A 448 -11.44 23.38 -14.08
C ILE A 448 -10.61 24.01 -15.19
N ASN A 449 -9.32 24.22 -14.94
CA ASN A 449 -8.33 24.50 -15.97
C ASN A 449 -7.01 23.82 -15.59
N CYS A 450 -6.73 22.69 -16.23
CA CYS A 450 -5.61 21.83 -15.89
C CYS A 450 -4.24 22.51 -16.04
N SER A 451 -4.15 23.48 -16.95
CA SER A 451 -2.93 24.26 -17.22
C SER A 451 -2.82 25.55 -16.40
N ALA A 452 -3.90 25.98 -15.72
CA ALA A 452 -3.88 27.20 -14.94
C ALA A 452 -2.95 27.05 -13.74
N HIS A 453 -2.10 28.05 -13.56
CA HIS A 453 -1.29 28.21 -12.36
C HIS A 453 -2.17 28.58 -11.16
N LEU A 454 -1.79 28.08 -9.98
CA LEU A 454 -2.47 28.40 -8.73
C LEU A 454 -2.22 29.86 -8.31
N ALA A 455 -3.02 30.35 -7.36
CA ALA A 455 -2.77 31.65 -6.76
C ALA A 455 -1.49 31.62 -5.91
N SER A 456 -0.88 32.80 -5.70
CA SER A 456 0.22 32.96 -4.74
C SER A 456 -0.20 32.44 -3.35
N PRO A 457 0.68 31.72 -2.62
CA PRO A 457 2.11 31.49 -2.87
C PRO A 457 2.43 30.26 -3.75
N ASP A 458 1.43 29.57 -4.27
CA ASP A 458 1.60 28.29 -4.98
C ASP A 458 1.70 28.44 -6.51
N SER A 459 1.96 29.65 -7.01
CA SER A 459 1.87 29.98 -8.43
C SER A 459 2.83 29.22 -9.34
N GLN A 460 3.85 28.56 -8.80
CA GLN A 460 4.72 27.64 -9.53
C GLN A 460 4.05 26.31 -9.94
N TYR A 461 2.89 25.99 -9.36
CA TYR A 461 2.17 24.74 -9.63
C TYR A 461 0.90 24.98 -10.43
N THR A 462 0.44 23.95 -11.16
CA THR A 462 -0.82 23.98 -11.90
C THR A 462 -1.95 23.29 -11.13
N GLN A 463 -3.20 23.51 -11.56
CA GLN A 463 -4.33 22.75 -11.02
C GLN A 463 -4.18 21.25 -11.22
N ALA A 464 -3.65 20.79 -12.36
CA ALA A 464 -3.40 19.37 -12.61
C ALA A 464 -2.45 18.75 -11.56
N GLU A 465 -1.38 19.47 -11.20
CA GLU A 465 -0.42 19.02 -10.19
C GLU A 465 -1.02 18.98 -8.78
N LEU A 466 -1.99 19.86 -8.51
CA LEU A 466 -2.74 19.89 -7.26
C LEU A 466 -3.80 18.77 -7.16
N TYR A 467 -4.59 18.54 -8.22
CA TYR A 467 -5.61 17.48 -8.22
C TYR A 467 -4.98 16.09 -8.05
N GLY A 468 -3.86 15.84 -8.73
CA GLY A 468 -3.14 14.57 -8.64
C GLY A 468 -2.12 14.49 -7.50
N CYS A 469 -1.99 15.52 -6.66
CA CYS A 469 -0.99 15.61 -5.59
C CYS A 469 0.43 15.20 -6.02
N SER A 470 0.87 15.61 -7.22
CA SER A 470 1.92 14.88 -7.95
C SER A 470 3.30 15.57 -7.92
N LYS A 471 3.39 16.84 -7.50
CA LYS A 471 4.63 17.63 -7.63
C LYS A 471 4.92 18.49 -6.40
N GLY A 472 6.23 18.66 -6.15
CA GLY A 472 6.74 19.58 -5.15
C GLY A 472 6.13 19.34 -3.77
N ILE A 473 5.60 20.41 -3.17
CA ILE A 473 4.96 20.36 -1.84
C ILE A 473 3.74 19.43 -1.81
N PHE A 474 3.03 19.25 -2.93
CA PHE A 474 1.84 18.41 -2.98
C PHE A 474 2.13 16.91 -2.95
N LYS A 475 3.40 16.49 -3.03
CA LYS A 475 3.79 15.08 -2.81
C LYS A 475 3.68 14.61 -1.36
N ASN A 476 3.37 15.51 -0.42
CA ASN A 476 3.25 15.19 1.00
C ASN A 476 1.78 15.31 1.45
N SER A 477 1.34 14.43 2.34
CA SER A 477 -0.01 14.50 2.92
C SER A 477 -0.11 15.55 4.04
N CYS A 478 -1.19 16.34 4.08
CA CYS A 478 -1.46 17.25 5.20
C CYS A 478 -1.97 16.53 6.47
N TYR A 479 -2.16 15.21 6.44
CA TYR A 479 -2.42 14.41 7.64
C TYR A 479 -1.13 14.10 8.44
N THR A 480 0.05 14.34 7.87
CA THR A 480 1.33 14.02 8.54
C THR A 480 1.58 14.95 9.73
N ALA A 481 1.95 14.40 10.89
CA ALA A 481 2.32 15.20 12.06
C ALA A 481 3.51 16.13 11.75
N GLY A 482 3.37 17.42 12.02
CA GLY A 482 4.40 18.42 11.70
C GLY A 482 4.39 18.89 10.23
N ALA A 483 3.35 18.57 9.45
CA ALA A 483 3.13 19.19 8.16
C ALA A 483 3.17 20.72 8.29
N VAL A 484 4.11 21.36 7.60
CA VAL A 484 4.29 22.81 7.64
C VAL A 484 3.09 23.46 6.94
N SER A 485 2.58 24.53 7.54
CA SER A 485 1.47 25.31 7.00
C SER A 485 1.72 25.69 5.56
N GLY A 486 0.84 25.25 4.66
CA GLY A 486 0.91 25.57 3.23
C GLY A 486 1.89 24.72 2.41
N SER A 487 2.21 23.47 2.80
CA SER A 487 3.20 22.65 2.07
C SER A 487 2.83 21.17 1.93
N CYS A 488 1.56 20.88 1.60
CA CYS A 488 1.06 19.51 1.48
C CYS A 488 -0.22 19.44 0.63
N CYS A 489 -0.57 18.25 0.15
CA CYS A 489 -1.82 18.00 -0.56
C CYS A 489 -2.83 17.37 0.38
N GLY A 490 -3.97 18.04 0.51
CA GLY A 490 -5.22 17.50 1.04
C GLY A 490 -5.21 17.06 2.48
N CYS A 491 -6.37 17.26 3.11
CA CYS A 491 -6.71 16.82 4.46
C CYS A 491 -8.07 17.42 4.79
N VAL A 492 -9.12 16.61 4.90
CA VAL A 492 -10.49 17.09 5.13
C VAL A 492 -11.11 16.40 6.30
N ASN A 493 -11.74 17.19 7.17
CA ASN A 493 -12.64 16.68 8.18
C ASN A 493 -14.04 16.61 7.55
N TRP A 494 -14.31 15.59 6.74
CA TRP A 494 -15.54 15.47 5.96
C TRP A 494 -16.81 15.57 6.84
N ASN A 495 -16.74 15.07 8.07
CA ASN A 495 -17.82 15.16 9.06
C ASN A 495 -18.20 16.61 9.41
N THR A 496 -17.26 17.55 9.33
CA THR A 496 -17.51 18.99 9.58
C THR A 496 -18.18 19.69 8.40
N LEU A 497 -18.18 19.06 7.23
CA LEU A 497 -18.88 19.52 6.03
C LEU A 497 -20.27 18.89 5.87
N GLY A 498 -20.75 18.15 6.89
CA GLY A 498 -22.04 17.45 6.83
C GLY A 498 -22.02 16.14 6.04
N ILE A 499 -20.85 15.70 5.56
CA ILE A 499 -20.70 14.43 4.85
C ILE A 499 -20.63 13.28 5.86
N ASN A 500 -21.37 12.21 5.59
CA ASN A 500 -21.51 11.06 6.49
C ASN A 500 -20.25 10.18 6.50
N VAL A 501 -19.24 10.60 7.26
CA VAL A 501 -18.10 9.77 7.65
C VAL A 501 -18.05 9.65 9.17
N PRO A 502 -17.47 8.56 9.72
CA PRO A 502 -17.20 8.47 11.14
C PRO A 502 -16.39 9.69 11.62
N ALA A 503 -16.82 10.32 12.71
CA ALA A 503 -16.10 11.45 13.29
C ALA A 503 -14.82 10.99 14.02
N PRO A 504 -13.85 11.91 14.26
CA PRO A 504 -12.74 11.64 15.15
C PRO A 504 -13.19 11.14 16.53
N PRO A 505 -12.46 10.21 17.18
CA PRO A 505 -11.12 9.73 16.80
C PRO A 505 -11.11 8.55 15.83
N ILE A 506 -12.26 8.12 15.28
CA ILE A 506 -12.31 6.98 14.34
C ILE A 506 -11.59 7.31 13.04
N THR A 507 -11.87 8.50 12.49
CA THR A 507 -11.11 9.07 11.38
C THR A 507 -10.04 10.01 11.95
N GLN A 508 -8.87 10.01 11.32
CA GLN A 508 -7.80 10.93 11.70
C GLN A 508 -8.25 12.38 11.41
N SER A 509 -8.30 13.22 12.44
CA SER A 509 -8.51 14.65 12.27
C SER A 509 -7.37 15.27 11.46
N CYS A 510 -7.71 16.32 10.71
CA CYS A 510 -6.73 17.06 9.99
C CYS A 510 -5.69 17.71 10.93
N GLY A 511 -4.42 17.31 10.78
CA GLY A 511 -3.33 17.64 11.71
C GLY A 511 -2.52 18.89 11.36
N GLY A 512 -2.74 19.50 10.19
CA GLY A 512 -1.97 20.65 9.69
C GLY A 512 -2.83 21.75 9.05
N VAL A 513 -2.19 22.88 8.71
CA VAL A 513 -2.84 23.97 7.95
C VAL A 513 -2.80 23.62 6.46
N LYS A 514 -3.97 23.47 5.85
CA LYS A 514 -4.16 23.21 4.42
C LYS A 514 -3.66 24.42 3.60
N THR A 515 -3.25 24.23 2.34
CA THR A 515 -3.08 25.39 1.44
C THR A 515 -4.44 25.97 1.09
N ASP A 516 -4.55 27.30 1.03
CA ASP A 516 -5.76 27.97 0.52
C ASP A 516 -6.07 27.49 -0.90
N SER A 517 -5.04 27.22 -1.70
CA SER A 517 -5.17 26.62 -3.04
C SER A 517 -5.92 25.29 -3.00
N TRP A 518 -5.57 24.38 -2.08
CA TRP A 518 -6.24 23.08 -2.00
C TRP A 518 -7.70 23.21 -1.58
N VAL A 519 -7.99 24.08 -0.59
CA VAL A 519 -9.35 24.32 -0.10
C VAL A 519 -10.24 24.95 -1.17
N ASN A 520 -9.70 25.92 -1.92
CA ASN A 520 -10.50 26.68 -2.89
C ASN A 520 -10.60 25.99 -4.26
N VAL A 521 -9.62 25.17 -4.63
CA VAL A 521 -9.56 24.55 -5.97
C VAL A 521 -9.94 23.07 -5.93
N SER A 522 -9.31 22.28 -5.06
CA SER A 522 -9.51 20.82 -5.04
C SER A 522 -10.73 20.38 -4.25
N GLN A 523 -10.88 20.84 -3.00
CA GLN A 523 -11.94 20.36 -2.11
C GLN A 523 -13.35 20.40 -2.73
N PRO A 524 -13.78 21.51 -3.39
CA PRO A 524 -15.14 21.60 -3.94
C PRO A 524 -15.39 20.64 -5.12
N LYS A 525 -14.34 20.09 -5.73
CA LYS A 525 -14.44 19.08 -6.82
C LYS A 525 -14.61 17.66 -6.28
N LEU A 526 -14.40 17.47 -4.98
CA LEU A 526 -14.40 16.18 -4.31
C LEU A 526 -15.65 15.98 -3.44
N GLU A 527 -16.28 17.05 -2.96
CA GLU A 527 -17.43 16.99 -2.05
C GLU A 527 -18.58 16.13 -2.60
N TRP A 528 -19.02 16.34 -3.84
CA TRP A 528 -20.10 15.54 -4.45
C TRP A 528 -19.74 14.06 -4.64
N LEU A 529 -18.46 13.73 -4.83
CA LEU A 529 -17.99 12.34 -4.90
C LEU A 529 -18.11 11.69 -3.53
N LYS A 530 -17.67 12.41 -2.49
CA LYS A 530 -17.65 11.94 -1.11
C LYS A 530 -19.06 11.87 -0.50
N GLU A 531 -19.95 12.76 -0.89
CA GLU A 531 -21.36 12.71 -0.53
C GLU A 531 -22.03 11.45 -1.09
N ALA A 532 -21.79 11.11 -2.35
CA ALA A 532 -22.36 9.93 -2.97
C ALA A 532 -21.73 8.62 -2.44
N CYS A 533 -20.43 8.62 -2.15
CA CYS A 533 -19.73 7.43 -1.67
C CYS A 533 -18.70 7.78 -0.59
N SER A 534 -19.17 7.92 0.65
CA SER A 534 -18.38 8.50 1.75
C SER A 534 -17.24 7.62 2.26
N ASN A 535 -17.18 6.35 1.86
CA ASN A 535 -16.08 5.44 2.18
C ASN A 535 -15.12 5.20 1.00
N ALA A 536 -15.34 5.85 -0.14
CA ALA A 536 -14.43 5.75 -1.28
C ALA A 536 -13.30 6.77 -1.17
N TYR A 537 -12.15 6.37 -1.71
CA TYR A 537 -10.94 7.16 -1.83
C TYR A 537 -11.09 8.11 -3.02
N VAL A 538 -11.24 9.43 -2.75
CA VAL A 538 -11.58 10.43 -3.78
C VAL A 538 -10.44 11.35 -4.18
N TYR A 539 -9.34 11.38 -3.42
CA TYR A 539 -8.11 12.10 -3.75
C TYR A 539 -6.88 11.42 -3.11
N PRO A 540 -5.66 11.61 -3.62
CA PRO A 540 -4.47 11.07 -2.97
C PRO A 540 -4.36 11.57 -1.52
N TYR A 541 -4.11 10.65 -0.59
CA TYR A 541 -4.08 10.85 0.86
C TYR A 541 -5.45 10.91 1.57
N ASP A 542 -6.55 10.47 0.95
CA ASP A 542 -7.86 10.30 1.61
C ASP A 542 -7.92 9.06 2.55
N ASP A 543 -6.75 8.56 2.99
CA ASP A 543 -6.61 7.31 3.75
C ASP A 543 -7.41 7.31 5.05
N ALA A 544 -7.44 8.46 5.72
CA ALA A 544 -8.07 8.64 7.01
C ALA A 544 -9.58 8.32 7.02
N SER A 545 -10.24 8.38 5.86
CA SER A 545 -11.69 8.15 5.74
C SER A 545 -12.09 7.03 4.78
N SER A 546 -11.13 6.40 4.12
CA SER A 546 -11.38 5.51 2.96
C SER A 546 -10.49 4.28 2.89
N THR A 547 -9.39 4.21 3.65
CA THR A 547 -8.50 3.04 3.66
C THR A 547 -8.90 2.07 4.76
N PHE A 548 -9.17 0.83 4.37
CA PHE A 548 -9.53 -0.26 5.26
C PHE A 548 -8.34 -1.17 5.50
N THR A 549 -8.34 -1.85 6.63
CA THR A 549 -7.35 -2.88 6.96
C THR A 549 -8.01 -4.19 7.32
N CYS A 550 -7.41 -5.34 7.01
CA CYS A 550 -7.94 -6.62 7.48
C CYS A 550 -6.85 -7.68 7.65
N GLN A 551 -7.04 -8.57 8.61
CA GLN A 551 -6.17 -9.73 8.80
C GLN A 551 -6.96 -10.94 9.26
N LYS A 552 -6.46 -12.10 8.86
CA LYS A 552 -6.79 -13.40 9.43
C LYS A 552 -5.54 -14.25 9.37
N LEU A 553 -4.92 -14.50 10.51
CA LEU A 553 -3.69 -15.28 10.57
C LEU A 553 -4.00 -16.78 10.55
N ASN A 554 -3.18 -17.55 9.83
CA ASN A 554 -3.16 -19.02 9.96
C ASN A 554 -2.28 -19.46 11.14
N SER A 555 -2.14 -20.77 11.34
CA SER A 555 -1.30 -21.35 12.41
C SER A 555 0.20 -21.03 12.29
N GLN A 556 0.65 -20.59 11.11
CA GLN A 556 2.03 -20.16 10.86
C GLN A 556 2.20 -18.65 11.07
N ASN A 557 1.16 -17.97 11.57
CA ASN A 557 1.03 -16.52 11.55
C ASN A 557 1.30 -16.03 10.13
N ILE A 558 0.47 -16.40 9.17
CA ILE A 558 0.46 -15.84 7.81
C ILE A 558 -0.94 -15.33 7.51
N ASN A 559 -1.05 -14.10 7.01
CA ASN A 559 -2.30 -13.45 6.70
C ASN A 559 -2.93 -14.12 5.47
N GLN A 560 -4.16 -14.59 5.62
CA GLN A 560 -4.93 -15.39 4.67
C GLN A 560 -6.35 -14.84 4.50
N VAL A 561 -6.51 -13.52 4.52
CA VAL A 561 -7.80 -12.90 4.23
C VAL A 561 -8.20 -13.21 2.78
N ASN A 562 -9.42 -13.71 2.62
CA ASN A 562 -10.08 -13.88 1.33
C ASN A 562 -10.98 -12.68 1.09
N TYR A 563 -11.27 -12.38 -0.18
CA TYR A 563 -12.08 -11.22 -0.54
C TYR A 563 -13.17 -11.57 -1.56
N LEU A 564 -14.30 -10.89 -1.44
CA LEU A 564 -15.37 -10.83 -2.42
C LEU A 564 -15.37 -9.41 -3.02
N ILE A 565 -15.19 -9.32 -4.34
CA ILE A 565 -15.29 -8.07 -5.08
C ILE A 565 -16.55 -8.14 -5.94
N SER A 566 -17.47 -7.21 -5.71
CA SER A 566 -18.76 -7.19 -6.41
C SER A 566 -18.85 -5.98 -7.32
N PHE A 567 -19.13 -6.22 -8.60
CA PHE A 567 -19.52 -5.19 -9.56
C PHE A 567 -21.03 -4.98 -9.50
N CYS A 568 -21.45 -3.71 -9.50
CA CYS A 568 -22.81 -3.27 -9.20
C CYS A 568 -23.34 -3.90 -7.91
N PRO A 569 -22.68 -3.67 -6.75
CA PRO A 569 -23.09 -4.28 -5.49
C PRO A 569 -24.58 -4.04 -5.22
N GLN A 570 -25.29 -5.11 -4.84
CA GLN A 570 -26.70 -5.03 -4.48
C GLN A 570 -26.81 -4.70 -3.00
N THR A 571 -27.88 -4.00 -2.64
CA THR A 571 -28.28 -3.67 -1.26
C THR A 571 -28.65 -4.90 -0.46
#